data_AF-A0A7S2G602-F1
#
_entry.id   AF-A0A7S2G602-F1
#
_cell.length_a   1.000
_cell.length_b   1.000
_cell.length_c   1.000
_cell.angle_alpha   90.00
_cell.angle_beta   90.00
_cell.angle_gamma   90.00
#
_symmetry.space_group_name_H-M   'P 1'
#
loop_
_entity.id
_entity.type
_entity.pdbx_description
1 polymer ?
#
loop_
_entity_poly.entity_id
_entity_poly.type
_entity_poly.pdbx_seq_one_letter_code
_entity_poly.pdbx_strand_id
1 'polypeptide(L)'
;ETEKALSNYTRLLRQGLHPSGPSHTRPDIITYNSVLHACTKGKLWRQGLVVLRDMRRSGVRPDHVTSSIGMLLLHETPRDDIVAKLYQEALDTGEINPWVGKSKQLLDLHGMNEQVARTSVLMGIEDAIRRQRRRMSIIPGKGLHSLSGQPVLMPSVLALLQDELKLHVRHGKDNTGSVVVPLGQVRRRKDLKDLCSAKSPASKEM
;
A
#
# COMPACT_ATOMS: atom_id res chain seq x y z
N GLU A 1 6.40 8.95 21.55
CA GLU A 1 6.47 9.76 20.31
C GLU A 1 5.09 10.02 19.71
N THR A 2 4.24 9.00 19.56
CA THR A 2 2.87 9.10 19.01
C THR A 2 2.00 10.15 19.69
N GLU A 3 1.97 10.19 21.03
CA GLU A 3 1.17 11.16 21.79
C GLU A 3 1.60 12.61 21.54
N LYS A 4 2.91 12.86 21.38
CA LYS A 4 3.44 14.21 21.08
C LYS A 4 3.01 14.66 19.69
N ALA A 5 3.07 13.77 18.68
CA ALA A 5 2.64 14.08 17.32
C ALA A 5 1.14 14.38 17.24
N LEU A 6 0.30 13.57 17.90
CA LEU A 6 -1.15 13.79 17.95
C LEU A 6 -1.54 15.01 18.78
N SER A 7 -0.83 15.27 19.89
CA SER A 7 -1.03 16.48 20.70
C SER A 7 -0.67 17.74 19.91
N ASN A 8 0.45 17.73 19.19
CA ASN A 8 0.85 18.83 18.31
C ASN A 8 -0.17 19.06 17.19
N TYR A 9 -0.66 17.99 16.55
CA TYR A 9 -1.70 18.08 15.53
C TYR A 9 -3.03 18.61 16.08
N THR A 10 -3.46 18.11 17.24
CA THR A 10 -4.68 18.57 17.91
C THR A 10 -4.58 20.04 18.31
N ARG A 11 -3.39 20.48 18.73
CA ARG A 11 -3.10 21.89 19.02
C ARG A 11 -3.19 22.74 17.75
N LEU A 12 -2.61 22.29 16.63
CA LEU A 12 -2.70 22.97 15.33
C LEU A 12 -4.15 23.11 14.85
N LEU A 13 -4.98 22.06 15.01
CA LEU A 13 -6.41 22.11 14.66
C LEU A 13 -7.20 23.05 15.57
N ARG A 14 -6.93 23.06 16.88
CA ARG A 14 -7.64 23.89 17.88
C ARG A 14 -7.28 25.37 17.80
N GLN A 15 -6.07 25.71 17.37
CA GLN A 15 -5.64 27.10 17.21
C GLN A 15 -6.32 27.79 16.00
N GLY A 16 -7.02 27.03 15.16
CA GLY A 16 -7.84 27.57 14.10
C GLY A 16 -7.04 28.12 12.92
N LEU A 17 -7.56 27.89 11.72
CA LEU A 17 -7.22 28.60 10.49
C LEU A 17 -7.65 30.08 10.62
N HIS A 18 -7.03 30.87 11.51
CA HIS A 18 -7.32 32.30 11.63
C HIS A 18 -6.42 33.10 10.67
N PRO A 19 -6.96 34.04 9.85
CA PRO A 19 -6.17 34.75 8.82
C PRO A 19 -5.15 35.77 9.37
N SER A 20 -5.00 35.91 10.69
CA SER A 20 -4.31 37.07 11.26
C SER A 20 -3.70 36.77 12.63
N GLY A 21 -2.49 36.22 12.60
CA GLY A 21 -1.58 36.16 13.74
C GLY A 21 -0.17 35.71 13.32
N PRO A 22 0.91 36.25 13.90
CA PRO A 22 2.25 36.29 13.28
C PRO A 22 3.03 34.96 13.21
N SER A 23 2.43 33.81 13.54
CA SER A 23 3.06 32.49 13.42
C SER A 23 2.08 31.33 13.18
N HIS A 24 1.04 31.55 12.37
CA HIS A 24 0.09 30.49 11.98
C HIS A 24 0.53 29.84 10.67
N THR A 25 1.42 28.85 10.72
CA THR A 25 1.72 28.00 9.57
C THR A 25 0.60 26.97 9.39
N ARG A 26 -0.06 26.99 8.24
CA ARG A 26 -1.07 25.98 7.90
C ARG A 26 -0.37 24.60 7.78
N PRO A 27 -1.00 23.51 8.24
CA PRO A 27 -0.47 22.17 8.03
C PRO A 27 -0.22 21.90 6.54
N ASP A 28 0.99 21.47 6.23
CA ASP A 28 1.42 21.08 4.89
C ASP A 28 1.56 19.55 4.76
N ILE A 29 1.99 19.09 3.60
CA ILE A 29 2.15 17.66 3.32
C ILE A 29 3.11 16.96 4.29
N ILE A 30 4.17 17.65 4.73
CA ILE A 30 5.15 17.13 5.70
C ILE A 30 4.49 16.97 7.07
N THR A 31 3.70 17.96 7.49
CA THR A 31 2.94 17.94 8.74
C THR A 31 1.95 16.77 8.76
N TYR A 32 1.15 16.63 7.69
CA TYR A 32 0.20 15.53 7.57
C TYR A 32 0.89 14.15 7.55
N ASN A 33 1.94 13.97 6.75
CA ASN A 33 2.69 12.72 6.66
C ASN A 33 3.31 12.33 8.02
N SER A 34 3.83 13.29 8.77
CA SER A 34 4.39 13.04 10.12
C SER A 34 3.34 12.53 11.09
N VAL A 35 2.14 13.13 11.09
CA VAL A 35 1.03 12.71 11.96
C VAL A 35 0.49 11.34 11.54
N LEU A 36 0.34 11.10 10.24
CA LEU A 36 -0.07 9.80 9.73
C LEU A 36 0.93 8.70 10.11
N HIS A 37 2.22 8.98 10.03
CA HIS A 37 3.25 8.01 10.43
C HIS A 37 3.18 7.69 11.93
N ALA A 38 2.93 8.69 12.78
CA ALA A 38 2.68 8.47 14.20
C ALA A 38 1.42 7.62 14.43
N CYS A 39 0.33 7.88 13.69
CA CYS A 39 -0.88 7.05 13.74
C CYS A 39 -0.59 5.60 13.37
N THR A 40 0.23 5.34 12.34
CA THR A 40 0.63 3.99 11.94
C THR A 40 1.39 3.29 13.06
N LYS A 41 2.39 3.94 13.66
CA LYS A 41 3.15 3.39 14.80
C LYS A 41 2.26 3.11 16.02
N GLY A 42 1.25 3.94 16.25
CA GLY A 42 0.29 3.77 17.34
C GLY A 42 -0.87 2.82 17.06
N LYS A 43 -0.96 2.23 15.86
CA LYS A 43 -2.14 1.47 15.38
C LYS A 43 -3.46 2.26 15.48
N LEU A 44 -3.38 3.59 15.32
CA LEU A 44 -4.48 4.54 15.48
C LEU A 44 -5.17 4.84 14.14
N TRP A 45 -5.67 3.78 13.49
CA TRP A 45 -6.22 3.86 12.13
C TRP A 45 -7.44 4.80 12.02
N ARG A 46 -8.28 4.88 13.06
CA ARG A 46 -9.44 5.78 13.07
C ARG A 46 -8.99 7.24 13.03
N GLN A 47 -7.98 7.57 13.82
CA GLN A 47 -7.40 8.91 13.89
C GLN A 47 -6.70 9.25 12.58
N GLY A 48 -5.89 8.34 12.02
CA GLY A 48 -5.24 8.61 10.75
C GLY A 48 -6.21 8.72 9.56
N LEU A 49 -7.36 8.04 9.58
CA LEU A 49 -8.45 8.30 8.63
C LEU A 49 -9.02 9.71 8.74
N VAL A 50 -9.17 10.23 9.96
CA VAL A 50 -9.58 11.62 10.18
C VAL A 50 -8.54 12.58 9.63
N VAL A 51 -7.25 12.31 9.86
CA VAL A 51 -6.14 13.12 9.34
C VAL A 51 -6.09 13.12 7.81
N LEU A 52 -6.26 11.96 7.15
CA LEU A 52 -6.35 11.88 5.68
C LEU A 52 -7.52 12.68 5.11
N ARG A 53 -8.69 12.65 5.78
CA ARG A 53 -9.86 13.43 5.37
C ARG A 53 -9.62 14.93 5.55
N ASP A 54 -8.97 15.32 6.64
CA ASP A 54 -8.62 16.70 6.93
C ASP A 54 -7.64 17.26 5.90
N MET A 55 -6.57 16.52 5.58
CA MET A 55 -5.62 16.85 4.52
C MET A 55 -6.30 17.22 3.20
N ARG A 56 -7.24 16.37 2.75
CA ARG A 56 -8.04 16.59 1.53
C ARG A 56 -8.93 17.83 1.64
N ARG A 57 -9.60 18.04 2.78
CA ARG A 57 -10.46 19.21 3.03
C ARG A 57 -9.67 20.53 3.06
N SER A 58 -8.43 20.47 3.54
CA SER A 58 -7.50 21.59 3.56
C SER A 58 -6.84 21.88 2.20
N GLY A 59 -7.20 21.12 1.16
CA GLY A 59 -6.66 21.28 -0.20
C GLY A 59 -5.22 20.75 -0.37
N VAL A 60 -4.66 20.09 0.64
CA VAL A 60 -3.36 19.45 0.55
C VAL A 60 -3.53 18.10 -0.14
N ARG A 61 -2.87 17.91 -1.27
CA ARG A 61 -2.98 16.68 -2.05
C ARG A 61 -2.06 15.60 -1.49
N PRO A 62 -2.55 14.36 -1.27
CA PRO A 62 -1.70 13.21 -1.01
C PRO A 62 -0.61 13.05 -2.07
N ASP A 63 0.57 12.59 -1.64
CA ASP A 63 1.62 12.12 -2.53
C ASP A 63 1.85 10.62 -2.35
N HIS A 64 2.82 10.07 -3.09
CA HIS A 64 3.22 8.67 -2.98
C HIS A 64 3.58 8.25 -1.55
N VAL A 65 4.12 9.16 -0.72
CA VAL A 65 4.44 8.89 0.69
C VAL A 65 3.15 8.81 1.50
N THR A 66 2.23 9.77 1.34
CA THR A 66 0.92 9.77 1.99
C THR A 66 0.14 8.50 1.68
N SER A 67 0.08 8.12 0.39
CA SER A 67 -0.63 6.92 -0.06
C SER A 67 -0.01 5.65 0.52
N SER A 68 1.32 5.58 0.60
CA SER A 68 2.03 4.48 1.27
C SER A 68 1.71 4.40 2.77
N ILE A 69 1.77 5.52 3.50
CA ILE A 69 1.46 5.56 4.95
C ILE A 69 -0.02 5.24 5.19
N GLY A 70 -0.92 5.75 4.34
CA GLY A 70 -2.35 5.49 4.43
C GLY A 70 -2.68 4.01 4.25
N MET A 71 -2.05 3.32 3.29
CA MET A 71 -2.20 1.88 3.13
C MET A 71 -1.67 1.09 4.32
N LEU A 72 -0.50 1.47 4.86
CA LEU A 72 0.06 0.86 6.07
C LEU A 72 -0.88 1.00 7.27
N LEU A 73 -1.38 2.21 7.48
CA LEU A 73 -2.31 2.53 8.55
C LEU A 73 -3.61 1.72 8.46
N LEU A 74 -4.11 1.53 7.25
CA LEU A 74 -5.41 0.90 7.00
C LEU A 74 -5.37 -0.62 6.95
N HIS A 75 -4.20 -1.22 6.77
CA HIS A 75 -4.02 -2.66 6.86
C HIS A 75 -4.29 -3.21 8.27
N GLU A 76 -4.22 -2.36 9.31
CA GLU A 76 -4.61 -2.71 10.68
C GLU A 76 -6.15 -2.72 10.89
N THR A 77 -6.94 -2.46 9.83
CA THR A 77 -8.40 -2.41 9.89
C THR A 77 -9.04 -3.70 9.36
N PRO A 78 -10.24 -4.09 9.83
CA PRO A 78 -11.02 -5.19 9.24
C PRO A 78 -11.65 -4.84 7.88
N ARG A 79 -11.19 -3.77 7.21
CA ARG A 79 -11.89 -3.10 6.10
C ARG A 79 -10.95 -2.83 4.94
N ASP A 80 -10.70 -3.88 4.20
CA ASP A 80 -9.76 -3.85 3.08
C ASP A 80 -10.34 -3.17 1.84
N ASP A 81 -11.66 -2.96 1.82
CA ASP A 81 -12.35 -2.11 0.86
C ASP A 81 -11.78 -0.69 0.83
N ILE A 82 -11.39 -0.17 1.99
CA ILE A 82 -10.80 1.18 2.10
C ILE A 82 -9.37 1.18 1.55
N VAL A 83 -8.57 0.15 1.83
CA VAL A 83 -7.20 0.00 1.30
C VAL A 83 -7.23 -0.09 -0.22
N ALA A 84 -8.10 -0.94 -0.77
CA ALA A 84 -8.26 -1.11 -2.22
C ALA A 84 -8.71 0.20 -2.89
N LYS A 85 -9.64 0.94 -2.27
CA LYS A 85 -10.09 2.24 -2.79
C LYS A 85 -8.97 3.27 -2.78
N LEU A 86 -8.21 3.37 -1.69
CA LEU A 86 -7.09 4.31 -1.59
C LEU A 86 -6.00 3.99 -2.63
N TYR A 87 -5.69 2.71 -2.81
CA TYR A 87 -4.73 2.27 -3.82
C TYR A 87 -5.22 2.60 -5.24
N GLN A 88 -6.50 2.36 -5.54
CA GLN A 88 -7.08 2.71 -6.84
C GLN A 88 -7.06 4.21 -7.10
N GLU A 89 -7.38 5.04 -6.09
CA GLU A 89 -7.26 6.50 -6.17
C GLU A 89 -5.82 6.91 -6.53
N ALA A 90 -4.81 6.32 -5.87
CA ALA A 90 -3.40 6.61 -6.12
C ALA A 90 -2.93 6.16 -7.53
N LEU A 91 -3.51 5.11 -8.09
CA LEU A 91 -3.28 4.72 -9.49
C LEU A 91 -3.90 5.74 -10.46
N ASP A 92 -5.13 6.18 -10.19
CA ASP A 92 -5.89 7.07 -11.07
C ASP A 92 -5.28 8.48 -11.11
N THR A 93 -4.71 8.95 -9.99
CA THR A 93 -3.98 10.22 -9.92
C THR A 93 -2.53 10.14 -10.40
N GLY A 94 -2.01 8.92 -10.61
CA GLY A 94 -0.63 8.67 -11.03
C GLY A 94 0.41 8.81 -9.92
N GLU A 95 -0.02 8.91 -8.66
CA GLU A 95 0.88 8.88 -7.48
C GLU A 95 1.63 7.56 -7.36
N ILE A 96 0.98 6.47 -7.76
CA ILE A 96 1.56 5.13 -7.84
C ILE A 96 1.36 4.59 -9.25
N ASN A 97 2.42 4.06 -9.86
CA ASN A 97 2.32 3.37 -11.14
C ASN A 97 3.26 2.15 -11.18
N PRO A 98 2.78 0.97 -10.78
CA PRO A 98 3.60 -0.23 -10.72
C PRO A 98 3.69 -0.94 -12.06
N TRP A 99 2.90 -0.54 -13.06
CA TRP A 99 2.83 -1.26 -14.32
C TRP A 99 3.87 -0.73 -15.29
N VAL A 100 4.83 -1.60 -15.64
CA VAL A 100 5.90 -1.27 -16.57
C VAL A 100 5.71 -1.98 -17.92
N GLY A 101 6.23 -1.34 -18.98
CA GLY A 101 6.18 -1.85 -20.35
C GLY A 101 4.87 -1.58 -21.10
N LYS A 102 4.94 -1.60 -22.44
CA LYS A 102 3.83 -1.24 -23.34
C LYS A 102 2.58 -2.09 -23.15
N SER A 103 2.74 -3.35 -22.76
CA SER A 103 1.64 -4.29 -22.55
C SER A 103 1.00 -4.20 -21.16
N LYS A 104 1.58 -3.42 -20.24
CA LYS A 104 1.23 -3.37 -18.80
C LYS A 104 1.11 -4.75 -18.15
N GLN A 105 1.89 -5.74 -18.59
CA GLN A 105 1.84 -7.12 -18.06
C GLN A 105 2.84 -7.38 -16.93
N LEU A 106 3.73 -6.42 -16.68
CA LEU A 106 4.80 -6.52 -15.72
C LEU A 106 4.52 -5.56 -14.57
N LEU A 107 4.35 -6.12 -13.38
CA LEU A 107 4.11 -5.39 -12.14
C LEU A 107 5.43 -5.23 -11.39
N ASP A 108 5.95 -4.02 -11.34
CA ASP A 108 7.16 -3.67 -10.61
C ASP A 108 6.79 -3.20 -9.19
N LEU A 109 7.30 -3.92 -8.19
CA LEU A 109 7.10 -3.64 -6.77
C LEU A 109 8.35 -3.01 -6.15
N HIS A 110 9.37 -2.68 -6.95
CA HIS A 110 10.61 -2.11 -6.43
C HIS A 110 10.35 -0.82 -5.66
N GLY A 111 10.95 -0.72 -4.47
CA GLY A 111 10.83 0.45 -3.60
C GLY A 111 9.51 0.54 -2.83
N MET A 112 8.61 -0.45 -3.00
CA MET A 112 7.42 -0.56 -2.16
C MET A 112 7.76 -1.19 -0.81
N ASN A 113 7.00 -0.84 0.21
CA ASN A 113 6.97 -1.64 1.44
C ASN A 113 6.13 -2.90 1.24
N GLU A 114 6.22 -3.83 2.18
CA GLU A 114 5.55 -5.13 2.10
C GLU A 114 4.04 -5.02 1.89
N GLN A 115 3.35 -4.19 2.68
CA GLN A 115 1.89 -4.07 2.56
C GLN A 115 1.48 -3.50 1.21
N VAL A 116 2.14 -2.42 0.76
CA VAL A 116 1.85 -1.80 -0.55
C VAL A 116 2.14 -2.78 -1.69
N ALA A 117 3.22 -3.57 -1.58
CA ALA A 117 3.54 -4.61 -2.55
C ALA A 117 2.45 -5.69 -2.61
N ARG A 118 2.00 -6.20 -1.46
CA ARG A 118 0.91 -7.20 -1.38
C ARG A 118 -0.40 -6.67 -1.96
N THR A 119 -0.81 -5.44 -1.60
CA THR A 119 -1.97 -4.77 -2.18
C THR A 119 -1.84 -4.61 -3.70
N SER A 120 -0.66 -4.21 -4.17
CA SER A 120 -0.38 -4.06 -5.60
C SER A 120 -0.51 -5.38 -6.35
N VAL A 121 -0.06 -6.50 -5.76
CA VAL A 121 -0.21 -7.85 -6.35
C VAL A 121 -1.68 -8.25 -6.44
N LEU A 122 -2.45 -8.12 -5.35
CA LEU A 122 -3.87 -8.48 -5.32
C LEU A 122 -4.68 -7.69 -6.37
N MET A 123 -4.54 -6.35 -6.34
CA MET A 123 -5.21 -5.47 -7.31
C MET A 123 -4.73 -5.72 -8.72
N GLY A 124 -3.45 -6.06 -8.89
CA GLY A 124 -2.85 -6.37 -10.18
C GLY A 124 -3.39 -7.66 -10.80
N ILE A 125 -3.60 -8.69 -9.97
CA ILE A 125 -4.25 -9.95 -10.37
C ILE A 125 -5.69 -9.67 -10.77
N GLU A 126 -6.45 -8.90 -9.98
CA GLU A 126 -7.84 -8.57 -10.33
C GLU A 126 -7.92 -7.81 -11.66
N ASP A 127 -7.09 -6.79 -11.86
CA ASP A 127 -7.06 -6.03 -13.13
C ASP A 127 -6.68 -6.94 -14.30
N ALA A 128 -5.69 -7.82 -14.13
CA ALA A 128 -5.26 -8.73 -15.18
C ALA A 128 -6.36 -9.75 -15.56
N ILE A 129 -7.10 -10.28 -14.58
CA ILE A 129 -8.26 -11.14 -14.81
C ILE A 129 -9.38 -10.39 -15.52
N ARG A 130 -9.69 -9.16 -15.06
CA ARG A 130 -10.69 -8.29 -15.70
C ARG A 130 -10.36 -8.02 -17.16
N ARG A 131 -9.07 -7.88 -17.48
CA ARG A 131 -8.54 -7.73 -18.85
C ARG A 131 -8.35 -9.06 -19.60
N GLN A 132 -8.85 -10.17 -19.05
CA GLN A 132 -8.78 -11.52 -19.63
C GLN A 132 -7.34 -11.96 -19.99
N ARG A 133 -6.36 -11.55 -19.20
CA ARG A 133 -4.97 -11.94 -19.42
C ARG A 133 -4.74 -13.38 -18.98
N ARG A 134 -3.95 -14.10 -19.76
CA ARG A 134 -3.56 -15.49 -19.44
C ARG A 134 -2.50 -15.58 -18.35
N ARG A 135 -1.66 -14.56 -18.21
CA ARG A 135 -0.58 -14.47 -17.23
C ARG A 135 -0.22 -13.02 -16.93
N MET A 136 0.43 -12.81 -15.79
CA MET A 136 1.13 -11.57 -15.45
C MET A 136 2.52 -11.90 -14.88
N SER A 137 3.45 -10.96 -14.99
CA SER A 137 4.78 -11.05 -14.39
C SER A 137 4.91 -10.02 -13.28
N ILE A 138 5.66 -10.36 -12.23
CA ILE A 138 5.90 -9.51 -11.06
C ILE A 138 7.42 -9.42 -10.86
N ILE A 139 7.93 -8.21 -10.63
CA ILE A 139 9.30 -7.93 -10.21
C ILE A 139 9.23 -7.41 -8.77
N PRO A 140 9.63 -8.20 -7.76
CA PRO A 140 9.65 -7.77 -6.37
C PRO A 140 10.86 -6.87 -6.02
N GLY A 141 11.80 -6.70 -6.95
CA GLY A 141 13.06 -5.98 -6.78
C GLY A 141 14.25 -6.84 -7.21
N LYS A 142 15.47 -6.28 -7.24
CA LYS A 142 16.69 -6.99 -7.67
C LYS A 142 17.56 -7.54 -6.53
N GLY A 143 17.18 -7.30 -5.25
CA GLY A 143 17.98 -7.76 -4.11
C GLY A 143 19.35 -7.09 -3.94
N LEU A 144 19.63 -5.99 -4.66
CA LEU A 144 20.94 -5.32 -4.68
C LEU A 144 21.41 -4.78 -3.32
N HIS A 145 20.50 -4.65 -2.35
CA HIS A 145 20.77 -4.13 -1.01
C HIS A 145 20.43 -5.13 0.10
N SER A 146 20.18 -6.41 -0.22
CA SER A 146 20.02 -7.46 0.80
C SER A 146 21.30 -8.29 0.90
N LEU A 147 21.69 -8.63 2.14
CA LEU A 147 22.87 -9.45 2.42
C LEU A 147 22.83 -10.83 1.75
N SER A 148 21.63 -11.32 1.39
CA SER A 148 21.39 -12.61 0.75
C SER A 148 21.18 -12.53 -0.78
N GLY A 149 21.20 -11.33 -1.38
CA GLY A 149 20.91 -11.12 -2.81
C GLY A 149 19.45 -11.38 -3.21
N GLN A 150 18.56 -11.68 -2.26
CA GLN A 150 17.12 -11.86 -2.47
C GLN A 150 16.35 -10.55 -2.26
N PRO A 151 15.38 -10.19 -3.11
CA PRO A 151 14.54 -9.01 -2.86
C PRO A 151 13.80 -9.17 -1.53
N VAL A 152 13.82 -8.15 -0.67
CA VAL A 152 13.19 -8.19 0.67
C VAL A 152 11.71 -8.56 0.59
N LEU A 153 11.05 -8.17 -0.49
CA LEU A 153 9.62 -8.46 -0.73
C LEU A 153 9.34 -9.88 -1.23
N MET A 154 10.35 -10.60 -1.76
CA MET A 154 10.13 -11.88 -2.45
C MET A 154 9.46 -12.94 -1.55
N PRO A 155 9.89 -13.16 -0.29
CA PRO A 155 9.23 -14.13 0.58
C PRO A 155 7.76 -13.79 0.82
N SER A 156 7.44 -12.52 1.09
CA SER A 156 6.06 -12.09 1.35
C SER A 156 5.16 -12.20 0.11
N VAL A 157 5.71 -11.86 -1.07
CA VAL A 157 5.00 -12.02 -2.35
C VAL A 157 4.74 -13.49 -2.67
N LEU A 158 5.71 -14.39 -2.40
CA LEU A 158 5.51 -15.83 -2.58
C LEU A 158 4.49 -16.39 -1.59
N ALA A 159 4.56 -16.01 -0.31
CA ALA A 159 3.59 -16.42 0.69
C ALA A 159 2.16 -16.02 0.29
N LEU A 160 1.99 -14.77 -0.17
CA LEU A 160 0.71 -14.32 -0.72
C LEU A 160 0.25 -15.21 -1.88
N LEU A 161 1.09 -15.40 -2.90
CA LEU A 161 0.70 -16.12 -4.12
C LEU A 161 0.47 -17.62 -3.86
N GLN A 162 1.36 -18.29 -3.14
CA GLN A 162 1.38 -19.75 -2.99
C GLN A 162 0.60 -20.22 -1.76
N ASP A 163 0.76 -19.55 -0.63
CA ASP A 163 0.18 -20.02 0.63
C ASP A 163 -1.23 -19.47 0.85
N GLU A 164 -1.46 -18.21 0.50
CA GLU A 164 -2.77 -17.57 0.68
C GLU A 164 -3.68 -17.76 -0.54
N LEU A 165 -3.19 -17.41 -1.74
CA LEU A 165 -3.97 -17.52 -2.99
C LEU A 165 -3.96 -18.92 -3.60
N LYS A 166 -3.10 -19.83 -3.11
CA LYS A 166 -2.93 -21.19 -3.65
C LYS A 166 -2.63 -21.23 -5.16
N LEU A 167 -1.87 -20.24 -5.65
CA LEU A 167 -1.46 -20.12 -7.05
C LEU A 167 -0.05 -20.68 -7.25
N HIS A 168 0.11 -21.51 -8.27
CA HIS A 168 1.43 -21.92 -8.73
C HIS A 168 2.08 -20.77 -9.50
N VAL A 169 3.35 -20.50 -9.22
CA VAL A 169 4.15 -19.46 -9.89
C VAL A 169 5.32 -20.10 -10.63
N ARG A 170 5.83 -19.42 -11.67
CA ARG A 170 7.06 -19.81 -12.38
C ARG A 170 8.09 -18.71 -12.17
N HIS A 171 9.35 -19.08 -11.92
CA HIS A 171 10.42 -18.09 -11.89
C HIS A 171 10.78 -17.66 -13.31
N GLY A 172 11.09 -16.37 -13.48
CA GLY A 172 11.65 -15.82 -14.71
C GLY A 172 13.00 -16.44 -15.03
N LYS A 173 13.38 -16.38 -16.31
CA LYS A 173 14.67 -16.92 -16.79
C LYS A 173 15.84 -15.98 -16.51
N ASP A 174 15.57 -14.78 -16.03
CA ASP A 174 16.53 -13.70 -15.82
C ASP A 174 16.90 -13.55 -14.32
N ASN A 175 18.13 -13.09 -14.05
CA ASN A 175 18.64 -12.82 -12.70
C ASN A 175 17.90 -11.66 -11.97
N THR A 176 16.75 -11.21 -12.49
CA THR A 176 15.96 -10.12 -11.90
C THR A 176 15.06 -10.60 -10.77
N GLY A 177 14.96 -11.92 -10.54
CA GLY A 177 14.08 -12.48 -9.52
C GLY A 177 12.59 -12.33 -9.87
N SER A 178 12.27 -12.16 -11.16
CA SER A 178 10.88 -12.04 -11.61
C SER A 178 10.10 -13.34 -11.40
N VAL A 179 8.81 -13.21 -11.12
CA VAL A 179 7.87 -14.35 -11.02
C VAL A 179 6.73 -14.16 -11.99
N VAL A 180 6.32 -15.24 -12.64
CA VAL A 180 5.21 -15.29 -13.58
C VAL A 180 4.06 -16.05 -12.94
N VAL A 181 2.89 -15.42 -12.93
CA VAL A 181 1.64 -15.96 -12.37
C VAL A 181 0.72 -16.33 -13.54
N PRO A 182 0.48 -17.63 -13.82
CA PRO A 182 -0.55 -18.08 -14.75
C PRO A 182 -1.93 -17.85 -14.14
N LEU A 183 -2.75 -17.02 -14.80
CA LEU A 183 -4.04 -16.55 -14.27
C LEU A 183 -5.21 -17.50 -14.58
N GLY A 184 -5.04 -18.46 -15.48
CA GLY A 184 -6.04 -19.51 -15.74
C GLY A 184 -6.32 -20.43 -14.54
N GLN A 185 -5.52 -20.32 -13.48
CA GLN A 185 -5.69 -21.03 -12.21
C GLN A 185 -6.73 -20.36 -11.30
N VAL A 186 -7.04 -19.08 -11.51
CA VAL A 186 -7.94 -18.33 -10.63
C VAL A 186 -9.39 -18.69 -10.99
N ARG A 187 -9.98 -19.61 -10.22
CA ARG A 187 -11.28 -20.24 -10.55
C ARG A 187 -12.49 -19.37 -10.20
N ARG A 188 -12.44 -18.51 -9.17
CA ARG A 188 -13.55 -17.61 -8.82
C ARG A 188 -13.06 -16.23 -8.35
N ARG A 189 -13.70 -15.18 -8.88
CA ARG A 189 -13.48 -13.77 -8.49
C ARG A 189 -13.83 -13.47 -7.02
N LYS A 190 -14.60 -14.37 -6.38
CA LYS A 190 -15.01 -14.27 -4.97
C LYS A 190 -13.84 -14.57 -4.02
N ASP A 191 -12.95 -15.49 -4.41
CA ASP A 191 -11.77 -15.89 -3.64
C ASP A 191 -10.85 -14.66 -3.40
N LEU A 192 -10.66 -13.80 -4.40
CA LEU A 192 -9.85 -12.57 -4.26
C LEU A 192 -10.45 -11.52 -3.31
N LYS A 193 -11.78 -11.49 -3.14
CA LYS A 193 -12.45 -10.53 -2.23
C LYS A 193 -12.36 -10.96 -0.77
N ASP A 194 -12.39 -12.26 -0.50
CA ASP A 194 -12.25 -12.81 0.85
C ASP A 194 -10.79 -12.73 1.34
N LEU A 195 -9.84 -12.60 0.43
CA LEU A 195 -8.39 -12.56 0.69
C LEU A 195 -7.86 -11.20 1.12
N CYS A 196 -8.48 -10.11 0.70
CA CYS A 196 -8.18 -8.82 1.31
C CYS A 196 -8.49 -8.89 2.82
N SER A 197 -9.54 -9.63 3.21
CA SER A 197 -9.98 -9.81 4.62
C SER A 197 -9.29 -10.93 5.39
N ALA A 198 -8.40 -11.68 4.74
CA ALA A 198 -7.61 -12.72 5.38
C ALA A 198 -6.43 -12.05 6.12
N LYS A 199 -6.60 -11.87 7.44
CA LYS A 199 -5.52 -11.39 8.32
C LYS A 199 -4.29 -12.30 8.19
N SER A 200 -3.12 -11.70 8.10
CA SER A 200 -1.85 -12.40 8.26
C SER A 200 -1.85 -13.18 9.59
N PRO A 201 -1.46 -14.47 9.59
CA PRO A 201 -1.36 -15.28 10.81
C PRO A 201 -0.34 -14.73 11.83
N ALA A 202 0.50 -13.76 11.45
CA ALA A 202 1.50 -13.13 12.31
C ALA A 202 0.93 -12.20 13.41
N SER A 203 -0.39 -12.07 13.53
CA SER A 203 -1.04 -11.25 14.57
C SER A 203 -1.52 -12.04 15.79
N LYS A 204 -1.09 -13.30 15.94
CA LYS A 204 -1.44 -14.16 17.09
C LYS A 204 -0.37 -14.27 18.20
N GLU A 205 0.76 -13.60 18.07
CA GLU A 205 1.77 -13.56 19.14
C GLU A 205 2.20 -12.12 19.44
N MET A 206 1.45 -11.45 20.32
CA MET A 206 1.92 -10.53 21.37
C MET A 206 0.76 -10.00 22.20
#